data_AF-A0A315X8M1-F1
#
_entry.id   AF-A0A315X8M1-F1
#
_cell.length_a   1.000
_cell.length_b   1.000
_cell.length_c   1.000
_cell.angle_alpha   90.00
_cell.angle_beta   90.00
_cell.angle_gamma   90.00
#
_symmetry.space_group_name_H-M   'P 1'
#
loop_
_entity.id
_entity.type
_entity.pdbx_description
1 polymer ?
#
loop_
_entity_poly.entity_id
_entity_poly.type
_entity_poly.pdbx_seq_one_letter_code
_entity_poly.pdbx_strand_id
1 'polypeptide(L)'
;MPEVRKKQLVRKQITVPGNLLRACEEFNSGRFFECHESLEEVWQEERGPVRDLYKGLIQVAAAFVHLSRGNYIGAERLCRTALGYLAPYRLEGALGFDIERICRDTEDAYARTRALGPERIREFDISRRPFYAFDPARLAAEAIRWRAWGFDEAGSPETRTITVAE
;
A
#
# COMPACT_ATOMS: atom_id res chain seq x y z
N MET A 1 -20.92 -22.04 -20.36
CA MET A 1 -20.77 -20.57 -20.23
C MET A 1 -20.26 -20.31 -18.83
N PRO A 2 -19.18 -19.55 -18.60
CA PRO A 2 -18.76 -19.24 -17.24
C PRO A 2 -19.73 -18.22 -16.63
N GLU A 3 -20.26 -18.56 -15.47
CA GLU A 3 -21.17 -17.74 -14.68
C GLU A 3 -20.42 -16.51 -14.16
N VAL A 4 -20.81 -15.32 -14.60
CA VAL A 4 -20.28 -14.07 -14.06
C VAL A 4 -20.81 -13.93 -12.63
N ARG A 5 -19.97 -14.22 -11.64
CA ARG A 5 -20.28 -13.89 -10.23
C ARG A 5 -20.59 -12.40 -10.14
N LYS A 6 -21.82 -12.05 -9.79
CA LYS A 6 -22.18 -10.68 -9.44
C LYS A 6 -21.43 -10.32 -8.16
N LYS A 7 -20.59 -9.28 -8.23
CA LYS A 7 -19.91 -8.73 -7.05
C LYS A 7 -20.94 -8.28 -6.02
N GLN A 8 -20.81 -8.73 -4.78
CA GLN A 8 -21.73 -8.37 -3.71
C GLN A 8 -21.21 -7.12 -3.00
N LEU A 9 -22.07 -6.11 -2.85
CA LEU A 9 -21.71 -4.91 -2.10
C LEU A 9 -21.90 -5.17 -0.61
N VAL A 10 -20.83 -5.00 0.16
CA VAL A 10 -20.82 -5.17 1.61
C VAL A 10 -20.50 -3.85 2.28
N ARG A 11 -21.30 -3.49 3.30
CA ARG A 11 -21.01 -2.33 4.15
C ARG A 11 -20.06 -2.73 5.27
N LYS A 12 -18.97 -1.98 5.44
CA LYS A 12 -17.98 -2.20 6.50
C LYS A 12 -17.81 -0.93 7.32
N GLN A 13 -17.61 -1.08 8.62
CA GLN A 13 -17.12 -0.01 9.50
C GLN A 13 -15.61 -0.10 9.58
N ILE A 14 -14.93 0.98 9.26
CA ILE A 14 -13.47 1.05 9.26
C ILE A 14 -12.97 2.29 9.99
N THR A 15 -11.69 2.29 10.35
CA THR A 15 -10.94 3.49 10.74
C THR A 15 -9.65 3.50 9.94
N VAL A 16 -9.17 4.67 9.54
CA VAL A 16 -7.90 4.77 8.80
C VAL A 16 -6.73 4.15 9.60
N PRO A 17 -6.50 4.45 10.89
CA PRO A 17 -5.45 3.80 11.65
C PRO A 17 -5.57 2.27 11.67
N GLY A 18 -6.79 1.73 11.85
CA GLY A 18 -7.01 0.29 11.88
C GLY A 18 -6.65 -0.40 10.57
N ASN A 19 -7.03 0.20 9.44
CA ASN A 19 -6.68 -0.29 8.11
C ASN A 19 -5.17 -0.18 7.83
N LEU A 20 -4.54 0.94 8.19
CA LEU A 20 -3.11 1.13 7.99
C LEU A 20 -2.27 0.15 8.83
N LEU A 21 -2.63 -0.03 10.11
CA LEU A 21 -1.95 -0.99 10.98
C LEU A 21 -2.06 -2.41 10.42
N ARG A 22 -3.27 -2.82 10.02
CA ARG A 22 -3.51 -4.12 9.40
C ARG A 22 -2.69 -4.29 8.12
N ALA A 23 -2.70 -3.30 7.23
CA ALA A 23 -1.93 -3.34 6.00
C ALA A 23 -0.42 -3.50 6.26
N CYS A 24 0.11 -2.83 7.30
CA CYS A 24 1.50 -2.99 7.71
C CYS A 24 1.78 -4.43 8.18
N GLU A 25 0.95 -4.97 9.06
CA GLU A 25 1.09 -6.34 9.54
C GLU A 25 1.01 -7.36 8.40
N GLU A 26 0.09 -7.17 7.46
CA GLU A 26 -0.08 -8.02 6.27
C GLU A 26 1.14 -7.99 5.38
N PHE A 27 1.59 -6.81 4.96
CA PHE A 27 2.77 -6.68 4.11
C PHE A 27 4.02 -7.25 4.80
N ASN A 28 4.23 -6.87 6.06
CA ASN A 28 5.37 -7.32 6.84
C ASN A 28 5.30 -8.81 7.17
N SER A 29 4.16 -9.50 6.96
CA SER A 29 4.04 -10.96 7.05
C SER A 29 4.05 -11.67 5.69
N GLY A 30 4.22 -10.95 4.58
CA GLY A 30 4.17 -11.51 3.22
C GLY A 30 2.76 -11.74 2.66
N ARG A 31 1.72 -11.25 3.34
CA ARG A 31 0.31 -11.27 2.89
C ARG A 31 0.04 -10.06 2.00
N PHE A 32 0.67 -10.05 0.83
CA PHE A 32 0.70 -8.86 -0.04
C PHE A 32 -0.64 -8.53 -0.68
N PHE A 33 -1.46 -9.54 -0.99
CA PHE A 33 -2.78 -9.31 -1.57
C PHE A 33 -3.73 -8.71 -0.53
N GLU A 34 -3.71 -9.22 0.70
CA GLU A 34 -4.49 -8.70 1.80
C GLU A 34 -4.10 -7.26 2.13
N CYS A 35 -2.79 -6.96 2.14
CA CYS A 35 -2.30 -5.59 2.29
C CYS A 35 -2.85 -4.65 1.19
N HIS A 36 -2.87 -5.12 -0.06
CA HIS A 36 -3.47 -4.36 -1.18
C HIS A 36 -4.93 -4.03 -0.89
N GLU A 37 -5.74 -5.02 -0.50
CA GLU A 37 -7.15 -4.83 -0.21
C GLU A 37 -7.36 -3.86 0.98
N SER A 38 -6.64 -4.06 2.09
CA SER A 38 -6.74 -3.21 3.28
C SER A 38 -6.44 -1.73 2.99
N LEU A 39 -5.45 -1.47 2.12
CA LEU A 39 -5.11 -0.12 1.67
C LEU A 39 -6.14 0.42 0.66
N GLU A 40 -6.63 -0.43 -0.24
CA GLU A 40 -7.62 -0.05 -1.26
C GLU A 40 -8.93 0.43 -0.61
N GLU A 41 -9.37 -0.21 0.47
CA GLU A 41 -10.56 0.18 1.25
C GLU A 41 -10.53 1.67 1.66
N VAL A 42 -9.36 2.18 2.09
CA VAL A 42 -9.20 3.59 2.47
C VAL A 42 -8.97 4.46 1.23
N TRP A 43 -8.15 4.00 0.30
CA TRP A 43 -7.86 4.72 -0.93
C TRP A 43 -9.12 5.02 -1.73
N GLN A 44 -10.10 4.11 -1.78
CA GLN A 44 -11.34 4.32 -2.52
C GLN A 44 -12.15 5.52 -2.01
N GLU A 45 -12.00 5.90 -0.75
CA GLU A 45 -12.66 7.06 -0.16
C GLU A 45 -11.80 8.33 -0.17
N GLU A 46 -10.46 8.18 -0.11
CA GLU A 46 -9.54 9.32 -0.08
C GLU A 46 -9.63 10.17 -1.36
N ARG A 47 -9.78 11.49 -1.20
CA ARG A 47 -9.85 12.47 -2.31
C ARG A 47 -8.82 13.59 -2.18
N GLY A 48 -8.15 13.66 -1.03
CA GLY A 48 -7.16 14.67 -0.68
C GLY A 48 -5.75 14.31 -1.14
N PRO A 49 -4.76 15.10 -0.65
CA PRO A 49 -3.36 15.02 -1.07
C PRO A 49 -2.77 13.61 -0.98
N VAL A 50 -3.06 12.86 0.09
CA VAL A 50 -2.49 11.52 0.34
C VAL A 50 -3.08 10.40 -0.51
N ARG A 51 -4.01 10.69 -1.44
CA ARG A 51 -4.52 9.67 -2.37
C ARG A 51 -3.40 8.98 -3.15
N ASP A 52 -2.40 9.73 -3.58
CA ASP A 52 -1.25 9.17 -4.30
C ASP A 52 -0.31 8.38 -3.40
N LEU A 53 -0.20 8.74 -2.11
CA LEU A 53 0.53 7.93 -1.14
C LEU A 53 -0.04 6.50 -1.08
N TYR A 54 -1.35 6.37 -0.84
CA TYR A 54 -2.00 5.07 -0.81
C TYR A 54 -1.80 4.32 -2.12
N LYS A 55 -1.94 4.99 -3.26
CA LYS A 55 -1.69 4.38 -4.57
C LYS A 55 -0.27 3.84 -4.72
N GLY A 56 0.72 4.56 -4.20
CA GLY A 56 2.11 4.10 -4.13
C GLY A 56 2.26 2.82 -3.30
N LEU A 57 1.75 2.81 -2.07
CA LEU A 57 1.81 1.65 -1.17
C LEU A 57 1.04 0.44 -1.73
N ILE A 58 -0.14 0.66 -2.31
CA ILE A 58 -0.93 -0.37 -3.01
C ILE A 58 -0.11 -0.98 -4.16
N GLN A 59 0.61 -0.17 -4.93
CA GLN A 59 1.45 -0.67 -6.01
C GLN A 59 2.69 -1.44 -5.52
N VAL A 60 3.28 -1.07 -4.39
CA VAL A 60 4.32 -1.89 -3.76
C VAL A 60 3.76 -3.26 -3.36
N ALA A 61 2.60 -3.31 -2.69
CA ALA A 61 1.91 -4.56 -2.37
C ALA A 61 1.62 -5.40 -3.62
N ALA A 62 1.04 -4.81 -4.66
CA ALA A 62 0.76 -5.48 -5.92
C ALA A 62 2.04 -5.97 -6.63
N ALA A 63 3.13 -5.20 -6.62
CA ALA A 63 4.41 -5.62 -7.18
C ALA A 63 4.91 -6.91 -6.52
N PHE A 64 4.76 -7.04 -5.19
CA PHE A 64 5.13 -8.23 -4.45
C PHE A 64 4.18 -9.42 -4.68
N VAL A 65 2.90 -9.19 -4.99
CA VAL A 65 2.02 -10.24 -5.54
C VAL A 65 2.52 -10.73 -6.92
N HIS A 66 3.02 -9.82 -7.77
CA HIS A 66 3.58 -10.21 -9.07
C HIS A 66 4.90 -10.98 -8.91
N LEU A 67 5.77 -10.56 -7.99
CA LEU A 67 7.03 -11.24 -7.69
C LEU A 67 6.79 -12.66 -7.18
N SER A 68 5.84 -12.85 -6.25
CA SER A 68 5.51 -14.20 -5.73
C SER A 68 4.94 -15.14 -6.80
N ARG A 69 4.40 -14.59 -7.89
CA ARG A 69 3.89 -15.34 -9.05
C ARG A 69 4.92 -15.47 -10.19
N GLY A 70 6.12 -14.92 -10.04
CA GLY A 70 7.14 -14.90 -11.08
C GLY A 70 6.75 -14.05 -12.30
N ASN A 71 5.95 -13.01 -12.11
CA ASN A 71 5.56 -12.10 -13.19
C ASN A 71 6.46 -10.86 -13.20
N TYR A 72 7.55 -10.95 -13.99
CA TYR A 72 8.53 -9.87 -14.14
C TYR A 72 7.92 -8.55 -14.63
N ILE A 73 7.10 -8.60 -15.69
CA ILE A 73 6.58 -7.38 -16.34
C ILE A 73 5.70 -6.59 -15.36
N GLY A 74 4.84 -7.30 -14.62
CA GLY A 74 3.99 -6.68 -13.60
C GLY A 74 4.81 -6.10 -12.45
N ALA A 75 5.76 -6.87 -11.92
CA ALA A 75 6.62 -6.45 -10.82
C ALA A 75 7.47 -5.21 -11.16
N GLU A 76 8.20 -5.26 -12.29
CA GLU A 76 9.07 -4.17 -12.76
C GLU A 76 8.28 -2.87 -12.91
N ARG A 77 7.14 -2.94 -13.61
CA ARG A 77 6.31 -1.76 -13.87
C ARG A 77 5.81 -1.15 -12.57
N LEU A 78 5.27 -1.97 -11.67
CA LEU A 78 4.63 -1.49 -10.45
C LEU A 78 5.65 -0.95 -9.45
N CYS A 79 6.83 -1.57 -9.29
CA CYS A 79 7.90 -0.98 -8.48
C CYS A 79 8.27 0.42 -8.97
N ARG A 80 8.47 0.58 -10.30
CA ARG A 80 8.84 1.87 -10.88
C ARG A 80 7.75 2.93 -10.68
N THR A 81 6.49 2.59 -10.92
CA THR A 81 5.39 3.57 -10.78
C THR A 81 5.09 3.88 -9.32
N ALA A 82 5.21 2.90 -8.41
CA ALA A 82 5.05 3.11 -6.97
C ALA A 82 6.03 4.17 -6.44
N LEU A 83 7.31 4.08 -6.83
CA LEU A 83 8.33 5.04 -6.44
C LEU A 83 7.99 6.47 -6.90
N GLY A 84 7.40 6.61 -8.08
CA GLY A 84 6.94 7.92 -8.58
C GLY A 84 5.82 8.52 -7.71
N TYR A 85 4.87 7.70 -7.26
CA TYR A 85 3.80 8.16 -6.37
C TYR A 85 4.28 8.45 -4.95
N LEU A 86 5.27 7.72 -4.44
CA LEU A 86 5.78 7.89 -3.09
C LEU A 86 6.79 9.05 -2.96
N ALA A 87 7.44 9.46 -4.05
CA ALA A 87 8.47 10.49 -4.06
C ALA A 87 8.12 11.79 -3.31
N PRO A 88 6.90 12.36 -3.43
CA PRO A 88 6.54 13.59 -2.73
C PRO A 88 6.51 13.48 -1.20
N TYR A 89 6.43 12.26 -0.64
CA TYR A 89 6.24 12.03 0.79
C TYR A 89 7.51 11.58 1.51
N ARG A 90 8.64 11.42 0.80
CA ARG A 90 9.87 10.82 1.34
C ARG A 90 10.45 11.59 2.52
N LEU A 91 10.59 12.91 2.40
CA LEU A 91 11.26 13.73 3.42
C LEU A 91 10.43 13.86 4.68
N GLU A 92 9.13 14.09 4.51
CA GLU A 92 8.23 14.47 5.60
C GLU A 92 7.47 13.29 6.22
N GLY A 93 7.50 12.13 5.57
CA GLY A 93 6.62 11.01 5.88
C GLY A 93 5.16 11.34 5.59
N ALA A 94 4.31 10.33 5.70
CA ALA A 94 2.87 10.54 5.65
C ALA A 94 2.11 9.41 6.32
N LEU A 95 1.09 9.78 7.08
CA LEU A 95 0.20 8.88 7.79
C LEU A 95 0.92 7.83 8.63
N GLY A 96 1.98 8.22 9.33
CA GLY A 96 2.76 7.35 10.21
C GLY A 96 3.78 6.47 9.47
N PHE A 97 3.79 6.45 8.14
CA PHE A 97 4.76 5.67 7.38
C PHE A 97 6.11 6.39 7.22
N ASP A 98 7.20 5.65 7.43
CA ASP A 98 8.54 6.05 7.00
C ASP A 98 8.69 5.79 5.49
N ILE A 99 8.28 6.78 4.70
CA ILE A 99 8.25 6.67 3.23
C ILE A 99 9.64 6.60 2.64
N GLU A 100 10.62 7.30 3.21
CA GLU A 100 12.01 7.22 2.75
C GLU A 100 12.52 5.78 2.82
N ARG A 101 12.31 5.11 3.96
CA ARG A 101 12.70 3.70 4.12
C ARG A 101 11.98 2.79 3.13
N ILE A 102 10.66 2.93 2.99
CA ILE A 102 9.88 2.10 2.06
C ILE A 102 10.36 2.29 0.63
N CYS A 103 10.63 3.53 0.22
CA CYS A 103 11.16 3.82 -1.11
C CYS A 103 12.54 3.21 -1.33
N ARG A 104 13.48 3.41 -0.40
CA ARG A 104 14.83 2.83 -0.51
C ARG A 104 14.79 1.32 -0.63
N ASP A 105 13.99 0.65 0.21
CA ASP A 105 13.90 -0.80 0.19
C ASP A 105 13.19 -1.29 -1.10
N THR A 106 12.25 -0.49 -1.64
CA THR A 106 11.58 -0.75 -2.93
C THR A 106 12.52 -0.54 -4.12
N GLU A 107 13.41 0.46 -4.09
CA GLU A 107 14.45 0.68 -5.10
C GLU A 107 15.42 -0.50 -5.18
N ASP A 108 15.84 -1.03 -4.02
CA ASP A 108 16.67 -2.22 -3.93
C ASP A 108 15.95 -3.48 -4.47
N ALA A 109 14.67 -3.65 -4.14
CA ALA A 109 13.84 -4.71 -4.74
C ALA A 109 13.68 -4.54 -6.26
N TYR A 110 13.50 -3.33 -6.75
CA TYR A 110 13.40 -3.00 -8.17
C TYR A 110 14.70 -3.32 -8.92
N ALA A 111 15.85 -2.94 -8.35
CA ALA A 111 17.16 -3.27 -8.91
C ALA A 111 17.37 -4.78 -9.01
N ARG A 112 17.03 -5.55 -7.96
CA ARG A 112 17.09 -7.03 -7.99
C ARG A 112 16.17 -7.63 -9.04
N THR A 113 14.94 -7.11 -9.15
CA THR A 113 13.95 -7.53 -10.15
C THR A 113 14.55 -7.40 -11.55
N ARG A 114 15.15 -6.25 -11.86
CA ARG A 114 15.79 -5.98 -13.14
C ARG A 114 17.03 -6.83 -13.40
N ALA A 115 17.83 -7.09 -12.36
CA ALA A 115 19.03 -7.91 -12.47
C ALA A 115 18.73 -9.38 -12.80
N LEU A 116 17.62 -9.92 -12.30
CA LEU A 116 17.16 -11.27 -12.65
C LEU A 116 16.59 -11.32 -14.08
N GLY A 117 15.84 -10.30 -14.48
CA GLY A 117 15.15 -10.30 -15.76
C GLY A 117 13.99 -11.32 -15.81
N PRO A 118 13.29 -11.43 -16.96
CA PRO A 118 12.09 -12.23 -17.08
C PRO A 118 12.31 -13.74 -16.92
N GLU A 119 13.48 -14.26 -17.32
CA GLU A 119 13.75 -15.71 -17.28
C GLU A 119 14.01 -16.23 -15.87
N ARG A 120 14.62 -15.40 -15.02
CA ARG A 120 15.08 -15.80 -13.68
C ARG A 120 14.27 -15.19 -12.54
N ILE A 121 13.17 -14.51 -12.85
CA ILE A 121 12.39 -13.82 -11.82
C ILE A 121 11.84 -14.75 -10.72
N ARG A 122 11.67 -16.04 -11.01
CA ARG A 122 11.29 -17.05 -10.00
C ARG A 122 12.36 -17.28 -8.94
N GLU A 123 13.60 -16.84 -9.17
CA GLU A 123 14.70 -16.86 -8.18
C GLU A 123 14.64 -15.66 -7.22
N PHE A 124 13.70 -14.72 -7.39
CA PHE A 124 13.59 -13.57 -6.50
C PHE A 124 13.29 -14.01 -5.06
N ASP A 125 14.17 -13.64 -4.13
CA ASP A 125 13.98 -13.90 -2.71
C ASP A 125 12.91 -12.96 -2.11
N ILE A 126 11.68 -13.46 -2.03
CA ILE A 126 10.52 -12.72 -1.51
C ILE A 126 10.66 -12.34 -0.02
N SER A 127 11.52 -13.04 0.73
CA SER A 127 11.77 -12.72 2.14
C SER A 127 12.45 -11.35 2.28
N ARG A 128 13.20 -10.92 1.25
CA ARG A 128 13.82 -9.58 1.12
C ARG A 128 12.86 -8.54 0.53
N ARG A 129 11.65 -8.51 1.07
CA ARG A 129 10.65 -7.46 0.83
C ARG A 129 11.01 -6.16 1.56
N PRO A 130 10.48 -5.00 1.12
CA PRO A 130 10.46 -3.79 1.93
C PRO A 130 9.86 -4.03 3.30
N PHE A 131 10.18 -3.16 4.26
CA PHE A 131 9.50 -3.16 5.54
C PHE A 131 8.60 -1.93 5.62
N TYR A 132 7.31 -2.14 5.84
CA TYR A 132 6.36 -1.05 6.13
C TYR A 132 6.60 -0.59 7.56
N ALA A 133 7.57 0.30 7.71
CA ALA A 133 7.86 0.97 8.97
C ALA A 133 6.76 2.00 9.25
N PHE A 134 6.05 1.78 10.35
CA PHE A 134 4.86 2.54 10.72
C PHE A 134 4.95 2.96 12.18
N ASP A 135 4.73 4.25 12.44
CA ASP A 135 4.66 4.85 13.75
C ASP A 135 3.26 5.47 13.97
N PRO A 136 2.39 4.80 14.75
CA PRO A 136 1.06 5.30 15.06
C PRO A 136 1.08 6.67 15.76
N ALA A 137 2.15 7.01 16.49
CA ALA A 137 2.23 8.26 17.24
C ALA A 137 2.30 9.50 16.31
N ARG A 138 2.77 9.33 15.08
CA ARG A 138 2.86 10.42 14.09
C ARG A 138 1.55 10.62 13.34
N LEU A 139 0.66 9.61 13.35
CA LEU A 139 -0.50 9.55 12.49
C LEU A 139 -1.42 10.77 12.63
N ALA A 140 -1.75 11.19 13.86
CA ALA A 140 -2.67 12.31 14.08
C ALA A 140 -2.14 13.63 13.50
N ALA A 141 -0.89 13.99 13.82
CA ALA A 141 -0.27 15.21 13.32
C ALA A 141 -0.12 15.19 11.79
N GLU A 142 0.25 14.05 11.23
CA GLU A 142 0.40 13.89 9.79
C GLU A 142 -0.94 13.87 9.05
N ALA A 143 -2.00 13.31 9.64
CA ALA A 143 -3.35 13.33 9.09
C ALA A 143 -3.88 14.76 8.96
N ILE A 144 -3.64 15.62 9.96
CA ILE A 144 -3.96 17.05 9.88
C ILE A 144 -3.18 17.72 8.75
N ARG A 145 -1.85 17.58 8.75
CA ARG A 145 -0.96 18.17 7.74
C ARG A 145 -1.40 17.81 6.32
N TRP A 146 -1.72 16.55 6.10
CA TRP A 146 -2.08 16.01 4.80
C TRP A 146 -3.57 16.08 4.48
N ARG A 147 -4.40 16.60 5.40
CA ARG A 147 -5.86 16.66 5.28
C ARG A 147 -6.47 15.32 4.90
N ALA A 148 -6.01 14.27 5.57
CA ALA A 148 -6.38 12.90 5.27
C ALA A 148 -7.86 12.64 5.62
N TRP A 149 -8.52 11.87 4.78
CA TRP A 149 -9.88 11.41 5.06
C TRP A 149 -9.91 10.47 6.27
N GLY A 150 -11.04 10.44 6.99
CA GLY A 150 -11.27 9.56 8.13
C GLY A 150 -10.69 10.05 9.46
N PHE A 151 -10.36 11.35 9.53
CA PHE A 151 -9.99 12.06 10.75
C PHE A 151 -10.80 13.35 10.89
N ASP A 152 -11.03 13.77 12.13
CA ASP A 152 -11.60 15.08 12.44
C ASP A 152 -10.56 16.21 12.30
N GLU A 153 -10.97 17.46 12.54
CA GLU A 153 -10.08 18.63 12.46
C GLU A 153 -8.94 18.61 13.49
N ALA A 154 -9.09 17.84 14.58
CA ALA A 154 -8.07 17.65 15.60
C ALA A 154 -7.16 16.44 15.31
N GLY A 155 -7.33 15.76 14.18
CA GLY A 155 -6.57 14.57 13.82
C GLY A 155 -6.99 13.31 14.57
N SER A 156 -8.15 13.32 15.22
CA SER A 156 -8.71 12.13 15.88
C SER A 156 -9.34 11.22 14.83
N PRO A 157 -9.07 9.90 14.86
CA PRO A 157 -9.67 8.96 13.93
C PRO A 157 -11.18 8.88 14.08
N GLU A 158 -11.90 8.82 12.96
CA GLU A 158 -13.34 8.61 12.94
C GLU A 158 -13.68 7.23 12.37
N THR A 159 -14.69 6.60 12.96
CA THR A 159 -15.29 5.40 12.36
C THR A 159 -16.09 5.81 11.14
N ARG A 160 -15.77 5.20 10.00
CA ARG A 160 -16.41 5.47 8.70
C ARG A 160 -17.08 4.22 8.16
N THR A 161 -18.24 4.41 7.56
CA THR A 161 -18.94 3.35 6.82
C THR A 161 -18.54 3.41 5.36
N ILE A 162 -17.95 2.35 4.84
CA ILE A 162 -17.61 2.23 3.41
C ILE A 162 -18.41 1.10 2.76
N THR A 163 -18.50 1.13 1.44
CA THR A 163 -19.11 0.05 0.66
C THR A 163 -18.04 -0.56 -0.23
N VAL A 164 -17.74 -1.84 -0.01
CA VAL A 164 -16.75 -2.59 -0.79
C VAL A 164 -17.43 -3.65 -1.63
N ALA A 165 -16.80 -4.02 -2.74
CA ALA A 165 -17.28 -5.09 -3.61
C ALA A 165 -16.51 -6.39 -3.32
N GLU A 166 -17.18 -7.40 -2.75
CA GLU A 166 -16.67 -8.78 -2.61
C GLU A 166 -16.94 -9.63 -3.86
#